data_AF-A0A943BIW1-F1
#
_entry.id   AF-A0A943BIW1-F1
#
_cell.length_a   1.000
_cell.length_b   1.000
_cell.length_c   1.000
_cell.angle_alpha   90.00
_cell.angle_beta   90.00
_cell.angle_gamma   90.00
#
_symmetry.space_group_name_H-M   'P 1'
#
loop_
_entity.id
_entity.type
_entity.pdbx_description
1 polymer ?
#
loop_
_entity_poly.entity_id
_entity_poly.type
_entity_poly.pdbx_seq_one_letter_code
_entity_poly.pdbx_strand_id
1 'polypeptide(L)'
;MNNDLISRKAVDEIIGKEIDSTTSYDVHDTQINIKFAVKELPTAYDVEKVVEQLEELRDRFAVEDYHIRGIIEKAIEIVRKGGVE
;
A
#
# COMPACT_ATOMS: atom_id res chain seq x y z
N MET A 1 10.44 -17.02 -6.52
CA MET A 1 9.96 -15.89 -5.70
C MET A 1 9.26 -14.95 -6.67
N ASN A 2 7.93 -15.00 -6.73
CA ASN A 2 7.17 -14.14 -7.65
C ASN A 2 7.04 -12.74 -7.05
N ASN A 3 7.17 -11.74 -7.92
CA ASN A 3 7.35 -10.33 -7.62
C ASN A 3 6.00 -9.63 -7.28
N ASP A 4 5.13 -10.30 -6.50
CA ASP A 4 3.68 -10.01 -6.40
C ASP A 4 3.31 -8.78 -5.55
N LEU A 5 4.21 -7.79 -5.42
CA LEU A 5 3.87 -6.48 -4.86
C LEU A 5 3.54 -5.50 -5.99
N ILE A 6 2.52 -5.82 -6.79
CA ILE A 6 1.92 -4.80 -7.66
C ILE A 6 1.16 -3.82 -6.76
N SER A 7 1.55 -2.54 -6.79
CA SER A 7 0.85 -1.50 -6.02
C SER A 7 -0.62 -1.44 -6.41
N ARG A 8 -1.52 -1.51 -5.42
CA ARG A 8 -2.96 -1.32 -5.62
C ARG A 8 -3.27 -0.02 -6.35
N LYS A 9 -2.49 1.04 -6.10
CA LYS A 9 -2.60 2.33 -6.79
C LYS A 9 -2.34 2.20 -8.29
N ALA A 10 -1.29 1.45 -8.67
CA ALA A 10 -0.97 1.23 -10.09
C ALA A 10 -2.07 0.46 -10.82
N VAL A 11 -2.69 -0.53 -10.16
CA VAL A 11 -3.85 -1.25 -10.71
C VAL A 11 -5.07 -0.34 -10.83
N ASP A 12 -5.35 0.49 -9.82
CA ASP A 12 -6.45 1.48 -9.84
C ASP A 12 -6.31 2.49 -10.99
N GLU A 13 -5.09 2.93 -11.27
CA GLU A 13 -4.77 3.82 -12.40
C GLU A 13 -4.98 3.15 -13.75
N ILE A 14 -4.58 1.89 -13.92
CA ILE A 14 -4.82 1.13 -15.16
C ILE A 14 -6.31 0.97 -15.39
N ILE A 15 -7.07 0.54 -14.38
CA ILE A 15 -8.53 0.37 -14.49
C ILE A 15 -9.19 1.71 -14.81
N GLY A 16 -8.74 2.81 -14.19
CA GLY A 16 -9.22 4.16 -14.49
C GLY A 16 -9.07 4.54 -15.96
N LYS A 17 -7.89 4.31 -16.56
CA LYS A 17 -7.65 4.58 -17.98
C LYS A 17 -8.54 3.74 -18.90
N GLU A 18 -8.74 2.47 -18.56
CA GLU A 18 -9.62 1.58 -19.33
C GLU A 18 -11.07 2.06 -19.28
N ILE A 19 -11.58 2.46 -18.10
CA ILE A 19 -12.91 3.05 -17.92
C ILE A 19 -13.06 4.29 -18.80
N ASP A 20 -12.11 5.22 -18.74
CA ASP A 20 -12.17 6.48 -19.51
C ASP A 20 -12.20 6.26 -21.03
N SER A 21 -11.60 5.16 -21.50
CA SER A 21 -11.54 4.80 -22.92
C SER A 21 -12.71 3.93 -23.40
N THR A 22 -13.54 3.42 -22.48
CA THR A 22 -14.60 2.45 -22.79
C THR A 22 -15.89 3.16 -23.24
N THR A 23 -16.44 2.70 -24.35
CA THR A 23 -17.70 3.22 -24.92
C THR A 23 -18.91 2.30 -24.71
N SER A 24 -18.67 1.04 -24.31
CA SER A 24 -19.73 0.08 -23.99
C SER A 24 -20.18 0.22 -22.54
N TYR A 25 -21.48 0.41 -22.32
CA TYR A 25 -22.07 0.57 -20.99
C TYR A 25 -21.81 -0.64 -20.08
N ASP A 26 -22.02 -1.86 -20.59
CA ASP A 26 -21.86 -3.09 -19.80
C ASP A 26 -20.40 -3.33 -19.37
N VAL A 27 -19.45 -2.98 -20.25
CA VAL A 27 -18.02 -3.07 -19.97
C VAL A 27 -17.62 -2.03 -18.92
N HIS A 28 -18.13 -0.79 -19.06
CA HIS A 28 -17.88 0.30 -18.12
C HIS A 28 -18.37 -0.04 -16.70
N ASP A 29 -19.60 -0.57 -16.57
CA ASP A 29 -20.15 -0.98 -15.28
C ASP A 29 -19.33 -2.13 -14.64
N THR A 30 -18.93 -3.12 -15.45
CA THR A 30 -18.07 -4.21 -14.99
C THR A 30 -16.71 -3.70 -14.50
N GLN A 31 -16.08 -2.76 -15.22
CA GLN A 31 -14.80 -2.17 -14.82
C GLN A 31 -14.90 -1.36 -13.53
N ILE A 32 -16.01 -0.64 -13.31
CA ILE A 32 -16.29 0.05 -12.04
C ILE A 32 -16.34 -0.97 -10.89
N ASN A 33 -17.07 -2.08 -11.06
CA ASN A 33 -17.16 -3.12 -10.04
C ASN A 33 -15.78 -3.74 -9.73
N ILE A 34 -14.95 -3.98 -10.74
CA ILE A 34 -13.57 -4.44 -10.56
C ILE A 34 -12.74 -3.41 -9.80
N LYS A 35 -12.88 -2.12 -10.12
CA LYS A 35 -12.17 -1.03 -9.41
C LYS A 35 -12.51 -1.01 -7.93
N PHE A 36 -13.78 -1.17 -7.57
CA PHE A 36 -14.21 -1.26 -6.18
C PHE A 36 -13.62 -2.49 -5.49
N ALA A 37 -13.73 -3.67 -6.10
CA ALA A 37 -13.18 -4.90 -5.55
C ALA A 37 -11.66 -4.79 -5.28
N VAL A 38 -10.91 -4.19 -6.21
CA VAL A 38 -9.45 -3.95 -6.04
C VAL A 38 -9.16 -3.02 -4.87
N LYS A 39 -9.99 -1.99 -4.64
CA LYS A 39 -9.84 -1.08 -3.49
C LYS A 39 -10.07 -1.79 -2.16
N GLU A 40 -10.99 -2.74 -2.13
CA GLU A 40 -11.35 -3.53 -0.95
C GLU A 40 -10.47 -4.76 -0.72
N LEU A 41 -9.59 -5.12 -1.66
CA LEU A 41 -8.66 -6.22 -1.47
C LEU A 41 -7.85 -6.02 -0.18
N PRO A 42 -7.60 -7.08 0.60
CA PRO A 42 -6.72 -6.98 1.76
C PRO A 42 -5.32 -6.56 1.30
N THR A 43 -4.59 -5.87 2.17
CA THR A 43 -3.16 -5.64 1.96
C THR A 43 -2.41 -6.96 2.09
N ALA A 44 -1.34 -7.15 1.31
CA ALA A 44 -0.53 -8.38 1.35
C ALA A 44 0.10 -8.64 2.73
N TYR A 45 0.25 -7.58 3.52
CA TYR A 45 0.68 -7.61 4.90
C TYR A 45 -0.28 -6.80 5.76
N ASP A 46 -0.37 -7.17 7.02
CA ASP A 46 -1.11 -6.42 8.04
C ASP A 46 -0.29 -5.20 8.44
N VAL A 47 -0.77 -4.01 8.06
CA VAL A 47 -0.07 -2.74 8.27
C VAL A 47 0.18 -2.50 9.76
N GLU A 48 -0.79 -2.84 10.62
CA GLU A 48 -0.68 -2.62 12.06
C GLU A 48 0.39 -3.53 12.66
N LYS A 49 0.44 -4.80 12.26
CA LYS A 49 1.50 -5.72 12.70
C LYS A 49 2.89 -5.31 12.24
N VAL A 50 3.04 -4.79 11.02
CA VAL A 50 4.35 -4.31 10.54
C VAL A 50 4.78 -3.07 11.32
N VAL A 51 3.85 -2.16 11.62
CA VAL A 51 4.12 -0.98 12.46
C VAL A 51 4.53 -1.41 13.87
N GLU A 52 3.82 -2.35 14.49
CA GLU A 52 4.14 -2.89 15.82
C GLU A 52 5.56 -3.46 15.86
N GLN A 53 5.93 -4.31 14.89
CA GLN A 53 7.28 -4.88 14.80
C GLN A 53 8.38 -3.82 14.64
N LEU A 54 8.09 -2.74 13.91
CA LEU A 54 9.02 -1.61 13.77
C LEU A 54 9.12 -0.78 15.05
N GLU A 55 8.02 -0.57 15.77
CA GLU A 55 8.02 0.10 17.08
C GLU A 55 8.81 -0.71 18.12
N GLU A 56 8.62 -2.02 18.17
CA GLU A 56 9.44 -2.93 18.99
C GLU A 56 10.93 -2.84 18.62
N LEU A 57 11.24 -2.81 17.31
CA LEU A 57 12.61 -2.67 16.84
C LEU A 57 13.23 -1.33 17.26
N ARG A 58 12.48 -0.23 17.16
CA ARG A 58 12.90 1.10 17.62
C ARG A 58 13.22 1.09 19.11
N ASP A 59 12.39 0.43 19.91
CA ASP A 59 12.50 0.43 21.36
C ASP A 59 13.61 -0.48 21.91
N ARG A 60 14.20 -1.32 21.06
CA ARG A 60 15.47 -2.03 21.36
C ARG A 60 16.70 -1.12 21.37
N PHE A 61 16.61 0.09 20.81
CA PHE A 61 17.70 1.05 20.75
C PHE A 61 17.53 2.13 21.83
N ALA A 62 18.65 2.53 22.42
CA ALA A 62 18.67 3.56 23.45
C ALA A 62 18.26 4.92 22.85
N VAL A 63 17.86 5.87 23.70
CA VAL A 63 17.46 7.21 23.22
C VAL A 63 18.65 7.93 22.56
N GLU A 64 19.88 7.65 23.00
CA GLU A 64 21.11 8.17 22.41
C GLU A 64 21.37 7.66 20.99
N ASP A 65 20.78 6.53 20.59
CA ASP A 65 20.83 5.97 19.23
C ASP A 65 19.84 6.70 18.28
N TYR A 66 19.77 8.02 18.39
CA TYR A 66 18.78 8.88 17.72
C TYR A 66 18.70 8.65 16.20
N HIS A 67 19.85 8.42 15.55
CA HIS A 67 19.91 8.15 14.11
C HIS A 67 19.18 6.86 13.73
N ILE A 68 19.36 5.79 14.50
CA ILE A 68 18.72 4.49 14.24
C ILE A 68 17.22 4.60 14.52
N ARG A 69 16.84 5.22 15.64
CA ARG A 69 15.42 5.46 15.97
C ARG A 69 14.73 6.29 14.90
N GLY A 70 15.36 7.36 14.41
CA GLY A 70 14.83 8.21 13.35
C GLY A 70 14.63 7.49 12.01
N ILE A 71 15.55 6.59 11.64
CA ILE A 71 15.38 5.74 10.43
C ILE A 71 14.16 4.84 10.59
N ILE A 72 13.98 4.23 11.76
CA ILE A 72 12.85 3.33 12.02
C ILE A 72 11.52 4.11 12.06
N GLU A 73 11.50 5.30 12.66
CA GLU A 73 10.34 6.20 12.62
C GLU A 73 9.97 6.59 11.18
N LYS A 74 10.96 6.85 10.33
CA LYS A 74 10.71 7.10 8.91
C LYS A 74 10.14 5.86 8.20
N ALA A 75 10.63 4.67 8.52
CA ALA A 75 10.09 3.43 7.98
C ALA A 75 8.62 3.21 8.39
N ILE A 76 8.26 3.51 9.64
CA ILE A 76 6.86 3.48 10.13
C ILE A 76 5.99 4.45 9.31
N GLU A 77 6.47 5.68 9.07
CA GLU A 77 5.75 6.67 8.27
C GLU A 77 5.47 6.16 6.84
N ILE A 78 6.48 5.56 6.20
CA ILE A 78 6.38 5.00 4.85
C ILE A 78 5.34 3.87 4.82
N VAL A 79 5.39 2.95 5.77
CA VAL A 79 4.46 1.81 5.86
C VAL A 79 3.01 2.29 6.04
N ARG A 80 2.77 3.26 6.94
CA ARG A 80 1.43 3.83 7.15
C ARG A 80 0.89 4.56 5.92
N LYS A 81 1.76 5.16 5.11
CA LYS A 81 1.42 5.80 3.83
C LYS A 81 1.27 4.81 2.67
N GLY A 82 1.55 3.53 2.89
CA GLY A 82 1.51 2.50 1.85
C GLY A 82 2.69 2.55 0.87
N GLY A 83 3.77 3.27 1.20
CA GLY A 83 5.01 3.29 0.42
C GLY A 83 4.94 3.98 -0.94
N VAL A 84 3.94 4.82 -1.19
CA VAL A 84 3.76 5.51 -2.47
C VAL A 84 3.95 7.01 -2.33
N GLU A 85 4.82 7.60 -3.15
CA GLU A 85 4.85 9.04 -3.44
C GLU A 85 3.79 9.42 -4.49
#